data_AF-A0A380YI57-F1
#
_entry.id   AF-A0A380YI57-F1
#
_cell.length_a   1.000
_cell.length_b   1.000
_cell.length_c   1.000
_cell.angle_alpha   90.00
_cell.angle_beta   90.00
_cell.angle_gamma   90.00
#
_symmetry.space_group_name_H-M   'P 1'
#
loop_
_entity.id
_entity.type
_entity.pdbx_description
1 polymer ?
#
loop_
_entity_poly.entity_id
_entity_poly.type
_entity_poly.pdbx_seq_one_letter_code
_entity_poly.pdbx_strand_id
1 'polypeptide(L)'
;MIHLCNISPYSLRHIHNVAKCTFNLESAEKVIDKEEKIVELEDEIQDKEVPIYRSYFTYRTIDMIFKFHQQMDLLRLEQKFHFMMNMDIASCFYHIYTHSIAWAIKGKECAKNNIDAISFETTFDKLMQRSNYNETNGILVGPEVSRIFAEIIFQRIDLNVLNILREKNLKLGSDYEIRRYVDDHFIFANKKETLSLILDVFKEQLEIYKLYINESKTNIQEKPFPTNVTCARQELLLMFTSFVDKYVITEEGEFRSISKPYKVANLFLHQFRTLAHKYSVSYDALNRHLLGLIVRLLKGTFISKIKEGTFFSDTNILLTILDISFYVYSLDMCATASFKICRIIQLSIGTMIGMSRDMKLEVEDKINREVKRCFDIYRFQDRKGDTNIEVLNILIAISCLLDRKLDLSIIKDLFGLYVDKSPQCYMELNYFQICTILYVIKDEVVFHKIKEEIIREVKRRYEETHDSLKSAELAMLYFDWIVCPYIEKKDQLDIIESVRKVDRKKAGEIWTEINKSNYWFFNWNKSVNLERYLTKKEYRPAYE
;
A
#
# COMPACT_ATOMS: atom_id res chain seq x y z
N MET A 1 -19.01 -18.47 -0.26
CA MET A 1 -17.65 -17.90 -0.13
C MET A 1 -17.03 -18.23 1.22
N ILE A 2 -17.47 -17.63 2.34
CA ILE A 2 -16.87 -17.86 3.68
C ILE A 2 -16.70 -19.35 4.01
N HIS A 3 -17.74 -20.16 3.83
CA HIS A 3 -17.66 -21.60 4.07
C HIS A 3 -16.58 -22.30 3.22
N LEU A 4 -16.43 -21.92 1.95
CA LEU A 4 -15.47 -22.51 1.02
C LEU A 4 -14.02 -22.09 1.33
N CYS A 5 -13.83 -21.03 2.11
CA CYS A 5 -12.53 -20.53 2.55
C CYS A 5 -12.21 -20.93 4.00
N ASN A 6 -12.92 -21.89 4.60
CA ASN A 6 -12.66 -22.36 5.97
C ASN A 6 -12.45 -23.89 6.04
N ILE A 7 -11.98 -24.50 4.94
CA ILE A 7 -11.86 -25.95 4.82
C ILE A 7 -10.42 -26.46 4.93
N SER A 8 -9.42 -25.63 4.57
CA SER A 8 -8.01 -26.02 4.62
C SER A 8 -7.40 -25.82 6.02
N PRO A 9 -6.68 -26.82 6.56
CA PRO A 9 -5.91 -26.65 7.79
C PRO A 9 -4.58 -25.90 7.58
N TYR A 10 -4.15 -25.67 6.34
CA TYR A 10 -2.85 -25.05 6.04
C TYR A 10 -2.93 -23.52 5.91
N SER A 11 -4.11 -22.98 5.55
CA SER A 11 -4.26 -21.56 5.23
C SER A 11 -4.12 -20.65 6.47
N LEU A 12 -3.08 -19.82 6.45
CA LEU A 12 -2.82 -18.77 7.43
C LEU A 12 -3.67 -17.52 7.19
N ARG A 13 -4.26 -17.36 6.00
CA ARG A 13 -5.04 -16.17 5.65
C ARG A 13 -6.24 -16.54 4.79
N HIS A 14 -7.43 -16.46 5.38
CA HIS A 14 -8.69 -16.69 4.71
C HIS A 14 -9.81 -15.84 5.32
N ILE A 15 -10.91 -15.69 4.56
CA ILE A 15 -12.07 -14.91 5.02
C ILE A 15 -12.86 -15.67 6.08
N HIS A 16 -13.15 -15.00 7.20
CA HIS A 16 -13.87 -15.60 8.33
C HIS A 16 -15.29 -15.04 8.48
N ASN A 17 -15.47 -13.72 8.41
CA ASN A 17 -16.78 -13.07 8.56
C ASN A 17 -16.87 -11.79 7.72
N VAL A 18 -18.09 -11.36 7.41
CA VAL A 18 -18.33 -10.00 6.90
C VAL A 18 -17.99 -9.00 8.01
N ALA A 19 -17.25 -7.93 7.69
CA ALA A 19 -16.92 -6.90 8.66
C ALA A 19 -18.22 -6.27 9.19
N LYS A 20 -18.43 -6.32 10.52
CA LYS A 20 -19.63 -5.73 11.15
C LYS A 20 -19.52 -4.21 11.04
N CYS A 21 -20.50 -3.60 10.40
CA CYS A 21 -20.56 -2.16 10.21
C CYS A 21 -21.26 -1.51 11.40
N THR A 22 -20.55 -0.72 12.21
CA THR A 22 -21.19 0.16 13.21
C THR A 22 -20.82 1.60 12.88
N PHE A 23 -21.74 2.32 12.24
CA PHE A 23 -21.68 3.77 12.15
C PHE A 23 -22.20 4.36 13.47
N ASN A 24 -21.31 4.91 14.30
CA ASN A 24 -21.74 5.94 15.26
C ASN A 24 -21.42 7.30 14.65
N LEU A 25 -22.44 7.96 14.09
CA LEU A 25 -22.35 9.33 13.58
C LEU A 25 -21.92 10.31 14.68
N GLU A 26 -22.25 10.04 15.96
CA GLU A 26 -21.87 10.90 17.10
C GLU A 26 -20.39 10.81 17.49
N SER A 27 -19.67 9.75 17.12
CA SER A 27 -18.25 9.60 17.45
C SER A 27 -17.32 10.28 16.46
N ALA A 28 -17.80 10.71 15.28
CA ALA A 28 -16.96 11.45 14.32
C ALA A 28 -16.60 12.86 14.81
N GLU A 29 -17.38 13.43 15.73
CA GLU A 29 -17.11 14.73 16.37
C GLU A 29 -16.43 14.59 17.75
N LYS A 30 -16.40 13.39 18.34
CA LYS A 30 -15.90 13.15 19.72
C LYS A 30 -14.54 12.45 19.83
N VAL A 31 -13.78 12.27 18.75
CA VAL A 31 -12.41 11.67 18.82
C VAL A 31 -11.35 12.63 19.38
N ILE A 32 -11.75 13.73 20.02
CA ILE A 32 -10.80 14.72 20.55
C ILE A 32 -10.20 14.30 21.90
N ASP A 33 -10.90 13.50 22.70
CA ASP A 33 -10.40 13.11 24.03
C ASP A 33 -10.61 11.62 24.29
N LYS A 34 -9.53 10.85 24.17
CA LYS A 34 -9.15 9.84 25.17
C LYS A 34 -7.78 9.26 24.87
N GLU A 35 -6.91 9.46 25.85
CA GLU A 35 -5.59 8.87 26.03
C GLU A 35 -5.69 7.36 26.13
N GLU A 36 -4.68 6.64 25.66
CA GLU A 36 -4.32 5.36 26.28
C GLU A 36 -2.82 5.11 26.23
N LYS A 37 -2.34 4.64 27.38
CA LYS A 37 -0.95 4.44 27.76
C LYS A 37 -0.32 3.26 27.04
N ILE A 38 0.99 3.37 26.87
CA ILE A 38 1.92 2.32 26.45
C ILE A 38 1.86 1.13 27.42
N VAL A 39 1.54 -0.07 26.91
CA VAL A 39 2.06 -1.37 27.38
C VAL A 39 2.15 -2.31 26.17
N GLU A 40 3.33 -2.86 25.91
CA GLU A 40 3.50 -4.05 25.08
C GLU A 40 2.87 -5.25 25.79
N LEU A 41 1.92 -5.94 25.15
CA LEU A 41 1.72 -7.40 25.19
C LEU A 41 0.43 -7.75 24.42
N GLU A 42 0.58 -8.69 23.49
CA GLU A 42 -0.45 -9.60 22.98
C GLU A 42 -1.70 -8.98 22.32
N ASP A 43 -1.78 -9.15 20.99
CA ASP A 43 -3.01 -9.05 20.18
C ASP A 43 -4.04 -10.08 20.69
N GLU A 44 -4.71 -9.79 21.80
CA GLU A 44 -6.02 -10.34 22.11
C GLU A 44 -7.10 -9.28 21.90
N ILE A 45 -8.18 -9.74 21.27
CA ILE A 45 -9.31 -8.97 20.80
C ILE A 45 -10.01 -8.33 22.00
N GLN A 46 -9.69 -7.08 22.34
CA GLN A 46 -10.61 -6.10 22.88
C GLN A 46 -9.88 -4.78 23.17
N ASP A 47 -9.91 -3.86 22.21
CA ASP A 47 -9.96 -2.44 22.57
C ASP A 47 -10.96 -1.70 21.69
N LYS A 48 -11.78 -0.90 22.36
CA LYS A 48 -12.87 -0.11 21.78
C LYS A 48 -12.31 1.12 21.05
N GLU A 49 -11.49 0.91 20.03
CA GLU A 49 -11.23 1.91 19.01
C GLU A 49 -12.26 1.77 17.88
N VAL A 50 -12.74 2.89 17.33
CA VAL A 50 -13.67 2.89 16.19
C VAL A 50 -13.03 2.07 15.05
N PRO A 51 -13.64 0.95 14.60
CA PRO A 51 -12.99 0.08 13.63
C PRO A 51 -12.90 0.78 12.28
N ILE A 52 -11.72 1.29 11.95
CA ILE A 52 -11.43 1.84 10.62
C ILE A 52 -11.33 0.65 9.65
N TYR A 53 -12.34 0.50 8.79
CA TYR A 53 -12.45 -0.65 7.87
C TYR A 53 -11.23 -0.80 6.94
N ARG A 54 -10.58 -1.96 7.01
CA ARG A 54 -9.48 -2.37 6.11
C ARG A 54 -9.99 -3.01 4.82
N SER A 55 -11.01 -3.86 4.92
CA SER A 55 -11.57 -4.70 3.84
C SER A 55 -13.06 -5.02 4.11
N TYR A 56 -13.77 -5.54 3.10
CA TYR A 56 -15.18 -5.94 3.29
C TYR A 56 -15.30 -7.18 4.19
N PHE A 57 -14.34 -8.11 4.08
CA PHE A 57 -14.24 -9.28 4.95
C PHE A 57 -13.20 -9.09 6.06
N THR A 58 -13.41 -9.81 7.16
CA THR A 58 -12.42 -10.05 8.21
C THR A 58 -11.64 -11.32 7.89
N TYR A 59 -10.35 -11.34 8.22
CA TYR A 59 -9.42 -12.42 7.92
C TYR A 59 -8.92 -13.10 9.20
N ARG A 60 -8.64 -14.40 9.10
CA ARG A 60 -7.92 -15.20 10.10
C ARG A 60 -6.87 -16.07 9.39
N THR A 61 -5.78 -16.49 10.01
CA THR A 61 -5.27 -16.15 11.35
C THR A 61 -4.40 -14.88 11.33
N ILE A 62 -3.71 -14.60 10.23
CA ILE A 62 -2.85 -13.41 10.07
C ILE A 62 -3.24 -12.60 8.83
N ASP A 63 -3.05 -11.28 8.88
CA ASP A 63 -3.29 -10.36 7.78
C ASP A 63 -2.05 -10.09 6.93
N MET A 64 -0.84 -10.33 7.47
CA MET A 64 0.45 -10.07 6.82
C MET A 64 1.45 -11.18 7.12
N ILE A 65 2.29 -11.53 6.13
CA ILE A 65 3.24 -12.64 6.23
C ILE A 65 4.27 -12.44 7.34
N PHE A 66 4.80 -11.22 7.54
CA PHE A 66 5.82 -10.98 8.57
C PHE A 66 5.34 -11.34 9.98
N LYS A 67 4.01 -11.30 10.24
CA LYS A 67 3.45 -11.70 11.53
C LYS A 67 3.63 -13.19 11.80
N PHE A 68 3.63 -14.03 10.76
CA PHE A 68 3.94 -15.45 10.90
C PHE A 68 5.34 -15.65 11.50
N HIS A 69 6.32 -14.89 11.01
CA HIS A 69 7.71 -14.96 11.49
C HIS A 69 7.90 -14.42 12.92
N GLN A 70 6.93 -13.70 13.46
CA GLN A 70 6.95 -13.14 14.82
C GLN A 70 6.10 -13.95 15.80
N GLN A 71 5.28 -14.89 15.33
CA GLN A 71 4.38 -15.67 16.17
C GLN A 71 5.09 -16.81 16.89
N MET A 72 4.57 -17.13 18.08
CA MET A 72 4.97 -18.33 18.84
C MET A 72 4.77 -19.63 18.05
N ASP A 73 3.90 -19.64 17.03
CA ASP A 73 3.70 -20.80 16.16
C ASP A 73 5.00 -21.19 15.45
N LEU A 74 5.73 -20.23 14.85
CA LEU A 74 7.00 -20.54 14.18
C LEU A 74 8.05 -21.10 15.15
N LEU A 75 8.13 -20.56 16.37
CA LEU A 75 9.04 -21.08 17.40
C LEU A 75 8.68 -22.51 17.83
N ARG A 76 7.38 -22.83 17.95
CA ARG A 76 6.92 -24.19 18.23
C ARG A 76 7.23 -25.15 17.08
N LEU A 77 7.12 -24.69 15.84
CA LEU A 77 7.50 -25.45 14.65
C LEU A 77 9.01 -25.70 14.61
N GLU A 78 9.83 -24.69 14.95
CA GLU A 78 11.29 -24.83 15.05
C GLU A 78 11.73 -25.81 16.15
N GLN A 79 11.02 -25.84 17.29
CA GLN A 79 11.27 -26.83 18.34
C GLN A 79 10.99 -28.26 17.87
N LYS A 80 9.96 -28.45 17.04
CA LYS A 80 9.45 -29.75 16.61
C LYS A 80 10.15 -30.31 15.36
N PHE A 81 10.58 -29.44 14.46
CA PHE A 81 11.09 -29.81 13.15
C PHE A 81 12.48 -29.23 12.89
N HIS A 82 13.37 -30.05 12.32
CA HIS A 82 14.74 -29.66 12.01
C HIS A 82 14.86 -28.84 10.71
N PHE A 83 14.00 -29.11 9.72
CA PHE A 83 14.04 -28.48 8.41
C PHE A 83 12.74 -27.70 8.11
N MET A 84 12.89 -26.58 7.40
CA MET A 84 11.81 -25.80 6.81
C MET A 84 12.09 -25.61 5.33
N MET A 85 11.09 -25.85 4.48
CA MET A 85 11.12 -25.58 3.05
C MET A 85 10.16 -24.44 2.73
N ASN A 86 10.64 -23.43 2.02
CA ASN A 86 9.81 -22.38 1.46
C ASN A 86 9.54 -22.68 -0.01
N MET A 87 8.31 -22.49 -0.44
CA MET A 87 7.86 -22.72 -1.81
C MET A 87 6.90 -21.60 -2.22
N ASP A 88 7.07 -21.08 -3.45
CA ASP A 88 6.26 -20.02 -4.04
C ASP A 88 5.60 -20.52 -5.33
N ILE A 89 4.45 -19.95 -5.71
CA ILE A 89 3.75 -20.28 -6.95
C ILE A 89 4.09 -19.24 -8.03
N ALA A 90 4.59 -19.71 -9.17
CA ALA A 90 5.03 -18.85 -10.26
C ALA A 90 3.86 -18.10 -10.92
N SER A 91 3.93 -16.76 -10.88
CA SER A 91 2.97 -15.84 -11.53
C SER A 91 1.50 -16.20 -11.22
N CYS A 92 1.23 -16.54 -9.96
CA CYS A 92 -0.03 -17.08 -9.45
C CYS A 92 -1.29 -16.48 -10.12
N PHE A 93 -1.58 -15.19 -9.90
CA PHE A 93 -2.81 -14.56 -10.39
C PHE A 93 -2.96 -14.55 -11.91
N TYR A 94 -1.85 -14.52 -12.67
CA TYR A 94 -1.86 -14.52 -14.14
C TYR A 94 -2.12 -15.91 -14.73
N HIS A 95 -1.83 -16.98 -13.98
CA HIS A 95 -2.02 -18.36 -14.42
C HIS A 95 -3.31 -19.01 -13.92
N ILE A 96 -4.04 -18.38 -12.99
CA ILE A 96 -5.32 -18.92 -12.52
C ILE A 96 -6.31 -18.99 -13.68
N TYR A 97 -6.70 -20.21 -14.02
CA TYR A 97 -7.74 -20.49 -15.00
C TYR A 97 -9.12 -20.35 -14.35
N THR A 98 -9.99 -19.48 -14.85
CA THR A 98 -11.24 -19.11 -14.14
C THR A 98 -12.19 -20.30 -13.98
N HIS A 99 -12.28 -21.19 -14.96
CA HIS A 99 -13.11 -22.40 -14.85
C HIS A 99 -12.64 -23.39 -13.77
N SER A 100 -11.41 -23.24 -13.27
CA SER A 100 -10.88 -24.12 -12.22
C SER A 100 -11.62 -23.98 -10.89
N ILE A 101 -12.38 -22.90 -10.69
CA ILE A 101 -13.28 -22.74 -9.54
C ILE A 101 -14.36 -23.84 -9.49
N ALA A 102 -14.87 -24.28 -10.65
CA ALA A 102 -15.82 -25.38 -10.71
C ALA A 102 -15.17 -26.71 -10.30
N TRP A 103 -13.91 -26.93 -10.71
CA TRP A 103 -13.13 -28.10 -10.28
C TRP A 103 -12.89 -28.08 -8.78
N ALA A 104 -12.62 -26.89 -8.21
CA ALA A 104 -12.40 -26.71 -6.79
C ALA A 104 -13.64 -26.99 -5.92
N ILE A 105 -14.85 -26.71 -6.44
CA ILE A 105 -16.09 -26.87 -5.67
C ILE A 105 -16.71 -28.25 -5.88
N LYS A 106 -16.86 -28.70 -7.13
CA LYS A 106 -17.60 -29.92 -7.50
C LYS A 106 -16.72 -31.13 -7.81
N GLY A 107 -15.41 -30.93 -7.95
CA GLY A 107 -14.51 -31.91 -8.54
C GLY A 107 -14.54 -31.85 -10.08
N LYS A 108 -13.43 -32.25 -10.71
CA LYS A 108 -13.20 -32.09 -12.16
C LYS A 108 -14.22 -32.85 -13.02
N GLU A 109 -14.63 -34.03 -12.60
CA GLU A 109 -15.57 -34.89 -13.34
C GLU A 109 -17.00 -34.36 -13.31
N CYS A 110 -17.51 -33.99 -12.13
CA CYS A 110 -18.85 -33.42 -11.97
C CYS A 110 -18.99 -32.06 -12.68
N ALA A 111 -17.91 -31.26 -12.71
CA ALA A 111 -17.88 -29.98 -13.41
C ALA A 111 -18.03 -30.14 -14.94
N LYS A 112 -17.47 -31.19 -15.55
CA LYS A 112 -17.61 -31.45 -16.99
C LYS A 112 -19.02 -31.89 -17.40
N ASN A 113 -19.77 -32.51 -16.49
CA ASN A 113 -21.09 -33.06 -16.79
C ASN A 113 -22.25 -32.07 -16.56
N ASN A 114 -22.00 -30.94 -15.88
CA ASN A 114 -23.02 -29.96 -15.48
C ASN A 114 -22.65 -28.52 -15.89
N ILE A 115 -22.26 -28.32 -17.14
CA ILE A 115 -21.72 -27.05 -17.65
C ILE A 115 -22.81 -25.95 -17.73
N ASP A 116 -24.05 -26.31 -18.07
CA ASP A 116 -25.11 -25.34 -18.37
C ASP A 116 -25.98 -24.93 -17.18
N ALA A 117 -25.74 -25.49 -15.99
CA ALA A 117 -26.52 -25.14 -14.80
C ALA A 117 -26.09 -23.78 -14.23
N ILE A 118 -27.06 -22.91 -13.94
CA ILE A 118 -26.81 -21.66 -13.20
C ILE A 118 -26.49 -22.04 -11.76
N SER A 119 -25.24 -21.83 -11.38
CA SER A 119 -24.70 -22.16 -10.06
C SER A 119 -23.76 -21.07 -9.58
N PHE A 120 -23.39 -21.13 -8.30
CA PHE A 120 -22.48 -20.16 -7.69
C PHE A 120 -21.16 -20.06 -8.46
N GLU A 121 -20.54 -21.20 -8.79
CA GLU A 121 -19.27 -21.26 -9.51
C GLU A 121 -19.37 -20.70 -10.92
N THR A 122 -20.46 -20.97 -11.66
CA THR A 122 -20.66 -20.45 -13.03
C THR A 122 -20.85 -18.93 -13.01
N THR A 123 -21.58 -18.40 -12.04
CA THR A 123 -21.74 -16.95 -11.87
C THR A 123 -20.42 -16.29 -11.47
N PHE A 124 -19.66 -16.93 -10.57
CA PHE A 124 -18.40 -16.37 -10.10
C PHE A 124 -17.32 -16.39 -11.20
N ASP A 125 -17.22 -17.48 -11.95
CA ASP A 125 -16.37 -17.60 -13.14
C ASP A 125 -16.68 -16.50 -14.17
N LYS A 126 -17.96 -16.33 -14.54
CA LYS A 126 -18.40 -15.26 -15.46
C LYS A 126 -18.07 -13.86 -14.95
N LEU A 127 -18.15 -13.62 -13.63
CA LEU A 127 -17.76 -12.34 -13.04
C LEU A 127 -16.26 -12.07 -13.23
N MET A 128 -15.42 -13.08 -12.98
CA MET A 128 -13.97 -12.96 -13.14
C MET A 128 -13.58 -12.74 -14.61
N GLN A 129 -14.18 -13.49 -15.53
CA GLN A 129 -13.99 -13.31 -16.97
C GLN A 129 -14.37 -11.89 -17.41
N ARG A 130 -15.58 -11.43 -17.09
CA ARG A 130 -16.05 -10.08 -17.48
C ARG A 130 -15.20 -8.96 -16.90
N SER A 131 -14.63 -9.18 -15.72
CA SER A 131 -13.69 -8.23 -15.10
C SER A 131 -12.37 -8.15 -15.86
N ASN A 132 -12.00 -9.20 -16.59
CA ASN A 132 -10.76 -9.31 -17.36
C ASN A 132 -11.02 -9.41 -18.87
N TYR A 133 -11.85 -8.53 -19.44
CA TYR A 133 -12.17 -8.50 -20.89
C TYR A 133 -12.75 -9.80 -21.49
N ASN A 134 -13.39 -10.62 -20.66
CA ASN A 134 -13.87 -11.98 -20.99
C ASN A 134 -12.74 -13.00 -21.21
N GLU A 135 -11.53 -12.73 -20.73
CA GLU A 135 -10.44 -13.70 -20.69
C GLU A 135 -10.71 -14.79 -19.65
N THR A 136 -10.29 -16.01 -19.97
CA THR A 136 -10.44 -17.19 -19.09
C THR A 136 -9.16 -17.56 -18.36
N ASN A 137 -8.02 -17.03 -18.79
CA ASN A 137 -6.72 -17.22 -18.15
C ASN A 137 -6.30 -15.93 -17.45
N GLY A 138 -5.95 -16.05 -16.18
CA GLY A 138 -5.57 -14.93 -15.34
C GLY A 138 -6.77 -14.21 -14.74
N ILE A 139 -6.56 -13.69 -13.54
CA ILE A 139 -7.51 -12.85 -12.82
C ILE A 139 -6.84 -11.54 -12.42
N LEU A 140 -7.65 -10.48 -12.25
CA LEU A 140 -7.13 -9.16 -11.90
C LEU A 140 -6.39 -9.18 -10.55
N VAL A 141 -5.17 -8.65 -10.52
CA VAL A 141 -4.39 -8.44 -9.30
C VAL A 141 -4.88 -7.21 -8.56
N GLY A 142 -5.05 -7.30 -7.24
CA GLY A 142 -5.44 -6.17 -6.39
C GLY A 142 -6.83 -6.30 -5.76
N PRO A 143 -7.92 -6.53 -6.53
CA PRO A 143 -9.25 -6.68 -5.98
C PRO A 143 -9.34 -7.75 -4.88
N GLU A 144 -10.06 -7.45 -3.81
CA GLU A 144 -10.30 -8.40 -2.72
C GLU A 144 -10.99 -9.68 -3.22
N VAL A 145 -11.94 -9.54 -4.15
CA VAL A 145 -12.68 -10.65 -4.72
C VAL A 145 -11.79 -11.64 -5.47
N SER A 146 -10.76 -11.17 -6.20
CA SER A 146 -9.80 -12.03 -6.90
C SER A 146 -9.00 -12.91 -5.94
N ARG A 147 -8.64 -12.36 -4.76
CA ARG A 147 -7.94 -13.13 -3.72
C ARG A 147 -8.82 -14.22 -3.12
N ILE A 148 -10.10 -13.91 -2.88
CA ILE A 148 -11.06 -14.89 -2.39
C ILE A 148 -11.25 -16.00 -3.42
N PHE A 149 -11.29 -15.66 -4.70
CA PHE A 149 -11.38 -16.62 -5.80
C PHE A 149 -10.18 -17.58 -5.79
N ALA A 150 -8.95 -17.05 -5.71
CA ALA A 150 -7.73 -17.84 -5.60
C ALA A 150 -7.72 -18.72 -4.33
N GLU A 151 -8.13 -18.18 -3.18
CA GLU A 151 -8.15 -18.90 -1.91
C GLU A 151 -9.07 -20.12 -1.95
N ILE A 152 -10.23 -20.05 -2.61
CA ILE A 152 -11.12 -21.22 -2.77
C ILE A 152 -10.41 -22.34 -3.54
N ILE A 153 -9.66 -22.00 -4.58
CA ILE A 153 -8.90 -22.96 -5.37
C ILE A 153 -7.77 -23.57 -4.54
N PHE A 154 -6.99 -22.74 -3.84
CA PHE A 154 -5.89 -23.22 -3.02
C PHE A 154 -6.32 -24.09 -1.86
N GLN A 155 -7.43 -23.78 -1.19
CA GLN A 155 -7.91 -24.65 -0.13
C GLN A 155 -8.35 -26.03 -0.63
N ARG A 156 -8.84 -26.13 -1.87
CA ARG A 156 -9.07 -27.46 -2.46
C ARG A 156 -7.77 -28.19 -2.71
N ILE A 157 -6.75 -27.52 -3.26
CA ILE A 157 -5.43 -28.11 -3.48
C ILE A 157 -4.83 -28.60 -2.16
N ASP A 158 -4.89 -27.77 -1.10
CA ASP A 158 -4.42 -28.12 0.25
C ASP A 158 -5.07 -29.42 0.76
N LEU A 159 -6.39 -29.57 0.57
CA LEU A 159 -7.12 -30.77 0.98
C LEU A 159 -6.74 -32.00 0.17
N ASN A 160 -6.53 -31.86 -1.15
CA ASN A 160 -6.08 -32.97 -1.99
C ASN A 160 -4.69 -33.44 -1.55
N VAL A 161 -3.76 -32.50 -1.33
CA VAL A 161 -2.42 -32.79 -0.82
C VAL A 161 -2.50 -33.49 0.55
N LEU A 162 -3.31 -32.98 1.47
CA LEU A 162 -3.53 -33.61 2.78
C LEU A 162 -4.00 -35.06 2.66
N ASN A 163 -4.94 -35.34 1.76
CA ASN A 163 -5.47 -36.70 1.57
C ASN A 163 -4.41 -37.64 0.99
N ILE A 164 -3.66 -37.20 -0.03
CA ILE A 164 -2.58 -37.99 -0.65
C ILE A 164 -1.46 -38.29 0.37
N LEU A 165 -1.08 -37.31 1.20
CA LEU A 165 -0.06 -37.50 2.22
C LEU A 165 -0.53 -38.50 3.30
N ARG A 166 -1.82 -38.47 3.67
CA ARG A 166 -2.42 -39.46 4.57
C ARG A 166 -2.40 -40.87 3.97
N GLU A 167 -2.70 -41.03 2.70
CA GLU A 167 -2.62 -42.32 1.98
C GLU A 167 -1.18 -42.85 1.93
N LYS A 168 -0.18 -41.95 1.88
CA LYS A 168 1.24 -42.27 2.00
C LYS A 168 1.72 -42.49 3.44
N ASN A 169 0.81 -42.62 4.41
CA ASN A 169 1.06 -42.82 5.84
C ASN A 169 1.81 -41.68 6.56
N LEU A 170 1.78 -40.46 6.02
CA LEU A 170 2.33 -39.28 6.69
C LEU A 170 1.25 -38.58 7.52
N LYS A 171 1.53 -38.34 8.80
CA LYS A 171 0.60 -37.70 9.74
C LYS A 171 0.93 -36.22 9.92
N LEU A 172 -0.03 -35.38 9.53
CA LEU A 172 -0.01 -33.94 9.85
C LEU A 172 0.12 -33.75 11.36
N GLY A 173 1.01 -32.87 11.79
CA GLY A 173 1.24 -32.63 13.21
C GLY A 173 2.19 -33.62 13.89
N SER A 174 2.74 -34.60 13.16
CA SER A 174 3.79 -35.49 13.68
C SER A 174 4.97 -35.52 12.72
N ASP A 175 4.73 -35.99 11.50
CA ASP A 175 5.80 -36.20 10.51
C ASP A 175 6.13 -34.91 9.76
N TYR A 176 5.10 -34.07 9.56
CA TYR A 176 5.23 -32.79 8.87
C TYR A 176 4.19 -31.77 9.37
N GLU A 177 4.44 -30.51 9.04
CA GLU A 177 3.47 -29.41 9.17
C GLU A 177 3.54 -28.49 7.94
N ILE A 178 2.42 -27.88 7.55
CA ILE A 178 2.36 -26.92 6.45
C ILE A 178 1.61 -25.67 6.90
N ARG A 179 2.12 -24.51 6.49
CA ARG A 179 1.49 -23.20 6.61
C ARG A 179 1.51 -22.51 5.24
N ARG A 180 0.36 -22.03 4.77
CA ARG A 180 0.22 -21.34 3.48
C ARG A 180 -0.31 -19.93 3.68
N TYR A 181 0.40 -18.93 3.18
CA TYR A 181 -0.06 -17.54 3.14
C TYR A 181 -0.20 -17.13 1.68
N VAL A 182 -1.44 -17.08 1.17
CA VAL A 182 -1.71 -16.84 -0.26
C VAL A 182 -1.01 -17.90 -1.13
N ASP A 183 0.04 -17.52 -1.86
CA ASP A 183 0.89 -18.36 -2.71
C ASP A 183 2.16 -18.87 -2.01
N ASP A 184 2.58 -18.25 -0.90
CA ASP A 184 3.74 -18.69 -0.11
C ASP A 184 3.39 -19.91 0.75
N HIS A 185 4.21 -20.96 0.66
CA HIS A 185 4.09 -22.18 1.46
C HIS A 185 5.35 -22.40 2.30
N PHE A 186 5.13 -22.73 3.58
CA PHE A 186 6.14 -23.10 4.56
C PHE A 186 5.88 -24.52 5.01
N ILE A 187 6.78 -25.44 4.65
CA ILE A 187 6.65 -26.88 4.89
C ILE A 187 7.73 -27.28 5.90
N PHE A 188 7.35 -27.92 6.99
CA PHE A 188 8.24 -28.32 8.08
C PHE A 188 8.30 -29.83 8.19
N ALA A 189 9.50 -30.39 8.34
CA ALA A 189 9.71 -31.82 8.57
C ALA A 189 11.06 -32.10 9.25
N ASN A 190 11.23 -33.31 9.77
CA ASN A 190 12.50 -33.77 10.36
C ASN A 190 13.40 -34.52 9.37
N LYS A 191 12.93 -34.78 8.15
CA LYS A 191 13.63 -35.53 7.11
C LYS A 191 13.53 -34.79 5.78
N LYS A 192 14.65 -34.65 5.05
CA LYS A 192 14.66 -33.98 3.73
C LYS A 192 13.83 -34.77 2.72
N GLU A 193 13.79 -36.09 2.85
CA GLU A 193 13.00 -36.99 2.00
C GLU A 193 11.50 -36.71 2.13
N THR A 194 11.03 -36.40 3.34
CA THR A 194 9.63 -36.02 3.57
C THR A 194 9.30 -34.69 2.90
N LEU A 195 10.22 -33.72 2.93
CA LEU A 195 10.04 -32.45 2.23
C LEU A 195 9.97 -32.64 0.71
N SER A 196 10.88 -33.42 0.13
CA SER A 196 10.88 -33.73 -1.31
C SER A 196 9.59 -34.42 -1.73
N LEU A 197 9.12 -35.40 -0.95
CA LEU A 197 7.85 -36.08 -1.24
C LEU A 197 6.66 -35.12 -1.20
N ILE A 198 6.60 -34.22 -0.22
CA ILE A 198 5.53 -33.21 -0.13
C ILE A 198 5.58 -32.26 -1.32
N LEU A 199 6.79 -31.82 -1.72
CA LEU A 199 7.00 -30.96 -2.87
C LEU A 199 6.48 -31.61 -4.17
N ASP A 200 6.79 -32.90 -4.39
CA ASP A 200 6.32 -33.63 -5.57
C ASP A 200 4.79 -33.75 -5.59
N VAL A 201 4.17 -34.03 -4.45
CA VAL A 201 2.70 -34.07 -4.32
C VAL A 201 2.08 -32.69 -4.62
N PHE A 202 2.70 -31.59 -4.17
CA PHE A 202 2.24 -30.25 -4.54
C PHE A 202 2.38 -29.98 -6.04
N LYS A 203 3.49 -30.38 -6.67
CA LYS A 203 3.68 -30.23 -8.13
C LYS A 203 2.56 -30.89 -8.90
N GLU A 204 2.28 -32.16 -8.60
CA GLU A 204 1.21 -32.93 -9.24
C GLU A 204 -0.16 -32.26 -9.03
N GLN A 205 -0.48 -31.82 -7.81
CA GLN A 205 -1.78 -31.22 -7.51
C GLN A 205 -1.95 -29.82 -8.12
N LEU A 206 -0.91 -29.00 -8.15
CA LEU A 206 -0.94 -27.67 -8.76
C LEU A 206 -1.10 -27.76 -10.29
N GLU A 207 -0.46 -28.75 -10.92
CA GLU A 207 -0.54 -28.97 -12.38
C GLU A 207 -1.98 -29.25 -12.85
N ILE A 208 -2.80 -29.95 -12.04
CA ILE A 208 -4.22 -30.18 -12.32
C ILE A 208 -4.98 -28.86 -12.52
N TYR A 209 -4.56 -27.82 -11.83
CA TYR A 209 -5.10 -26.46 -11.87
C TYR A 209 -4.31 -25.52 -12.80
N LYS A 210 -3.34 -26.04 -13.55
CA LYS A 210 -2.41 -25.30 -14.43
C LYS A 210 -1.53 -24.28 -13.69
N LEU A 211 -1.21 -24.57 -12.44
CA LEU A 211 -0.30 -23.77 -11.62
C LEU A 211 1.02 -24.50 -11.47
N TYR A 212 2.10 -23.74 -11.31
CA TYR A 212 3.46 -24.29 -11.24
C TYR A 212 4.24 -23.62 -10.11
N ILE A 213 5.16 -24.37 -9.53
CA ILE A 213 6.05 -23.90 -8.47
C ILE A 213 7.20 -23.11 -9.05
N ASN A 214 7.62 -22.07 -8.34
CA ASN A 214 8.82 -21.33 -8.65
C ASN A 214 10.05 -22.01 -8.06
N GLU A 215 10.70 -22.86 -8.86
CA GLU A 215 11.91 -23.60 -8.45
C GLU A 215 13.04 -22.67 -7.99
N SER A 216 13.17 -21.47 -8.59
CA SER A 216 14.23 -20.51 -8.24
C SER A 216 14.09 -19.91 -6.84
N LYS A 217 12.87 -19.90 -6.29
CA LYS A 217 12.56 -19.40 -4.94
C LYS A 217 12.33 -20.52 -3.94
N THR A 218 12.41 -21.78 -4.37
CA THR A 218 12.23 -22.91 -3.47
C THR A 218 13.54 -23.15 -2.71
N ASN A 219 13.51 -23.02 -1.39
CA ASN A 219 14.70 -23.21 -0.56
C ASN A 219 14.41 -24.10 0.64
N ILE A 220 15.45 -24.81 1.10
CA ILE A 220 15.41 -25.59 2.35
C ILE A 220 16.40 -24.95 3.31
N GLN A 221 15.95 -24.70 4.52
CA GLN A 221 16.75 -24.18 5.61
C GLN A 221 16.71 -25.14 6.81
N GLU A 222 17.83 -25.18 7.53
CA GLU A 222 18.01 -25.92 8.78
C GLU A 222 17.84 -24.95 9.95
N LYS A 223 17.36 -25.44 11.09
CA LYS A 223 17.15 -24.60 12.27
C LYS A 223 18.48 -23.99 12.78
N PRO A 224 18.47 -22.76 13.33
CA PRO A 224 17.31 -21.90 13.59
C PRO A 224 16.78 -21.21 12.31
N PHE A 225 15.52 -20.76 12.32
CA PHE A 225 14.83 -20.21 11.16
C PHE A 225 14.71 -18.66 11.08
N PRO A 226 15.62 -17.82 11.64
CA PRO A 226 15.51 -16.39 11.48
C PRO A 226 15.94 -15.97 10.07
N THR A 227 15.22 -15.01 9.49
CA THR A 227 15.65 -14.38 8.24
C THR A 227 16.64 -13.25 8.52
N ASN A 228 17.56 -12.99 7.59
CA ASN A 228 18.47 -11.83 7.67
C ASN A 228 17.71 -10.51 7.86
N VAL A 229 16.53 -10.39 7.23
CA VAL A 229 15.65 -9.22 7.36
C VAL A 229 15.13 -9.08 8.79
N THR A 230 14.71 -10.18 9.44
CA THR A 230 14.25 -10.17 10.83
C THR A 230 15.37 -9.71 11.77
N CYS A 231 16.57 -10.29 11.64
CA CYS A 231 17.73 -9.92 12.47
C CYS A 231 18.11 -8.44 12.28
N ALA A 232 18.16 -7.97 11.02
CA ALA A 232 18.48 -6.58 10.72
C ALA A 232 17.42 -5.60 11.27
N ARG A 233 16.13 -5.94 11.20
CA ARG A 233 15.05 -5.12 11.77
C ARG A 233 15.14 -5.01 13.30
N GLN A 234 15.53 -6.08 13.98
CA GLN A 234 15.72 -6.08 15.44
C GLN A 234 16.91 -5.21 15.85
N GLU A 235 18.06 -5.34 15.18
CA GLU A 235 19.23 -4.50 15.48
C GLU A 235 18.98 -3.03 15.12
N LEU A 236 18.22 -2.76 14.05
CA LEU A 236 17.75 -1.41 13.71
C LEU A 236 16.87 -0.81 14.82
N LEU A 237 15.98 -1.60 15.42
CA LEU A 237 15.14 -1.16 16.54
C LEU A 237 16.02 -0.73 17.72
N LEU A 238 16.99 -1.56 18.12
CA LEU A 238 17.92 -1.25 19.21
C LEU A 238 18.75 0.00 18.93
N MET A 239 19.24 0.13 17.70
CA MET A 239 19.96 1.32 17.23
C MET A 239 19.10 2.58 17.29
N PHE A 240 17.82 2.48 16.89
CA PHE A 240 16.86 3.58 16.95
C PHE A 240 16.51 3.98 18.38
N THR A 241 16.24 3.02 19.26
CA THR A 241 16.00 3.29 20.69
C THR A 241 17.20 3.99 21.32
N SER A 242 18.42 3.49 21.08
CA SER A 242 19.66 4.13 21.56
C SER A 242 19.83 5.57 21.05
N PHE A 243 19.40 5.84 19.81
CA PHE A 243 19.38 7.19 19.25
C PHE A 243 18.36 8.09 19.98
N VAL A 244 17.15 7.59 20.24
CA VAL A 244 16.10 8.32 20.97
C VAL A 244 16.57 8.68 22.37
N ASP A 245 17.07 7.71 23.13
CA ASP A 245 17.50 7.90 24.53
C ASP A 245 18.68 8.86 24.65
N LYS A 246 19.58 8.85 23.66
CA LYS A 246 20.80 9.67 23.67
C LYS A 246 20.58 11.10 23.16
N TYR A 247 19.75 11.29 22.13
CA TYR A 247 19.68 12.56 21.39
C TYR A 247 18.31 13.22 21.40
N VAL A 248 17.24 12.50 21.72
CA VAL A 248 15.87 13.01 21.58
C VAL A 248 15.26 13.29 22.95
N ILE A 249 15.27 12.32 23.87
CA ILE A 249 14.51 12.39 25.13
C ILE A 249 15.38 11.97 26.32
N THR A 250 15.19 12.62 27.48
CA THR A 250 15.84 12.27 28.75
C THR A 250 15.06 11.16 29.48
N GLU A 251 15.66 10.54 30.50
CA GLU A 251 14.96 9.56 31.34
C GLU A 251 13.72 10.17 32.05
N GLU A 252 13.75 11.47 32.32
CA GLU A 252 12.64 12.24 32.90
C GLU A 252 11.56 12.62 31.86
N GLY A 253 11.79 12.28 30.59
CA GLY A 253 10.86 12.54 29.49
C GLY A 253 10.97 13.95 28.89
N GLU A 254 12.01 14.72 29.18
CA GLU A 254 12.23 16.04 28.57
C GLU A 254 12.96 15.92 27.23
N PHE A 255 12.76 16.88 26.32
CA PHE A 255 13.49 16.93 25.06
C PHE A 255 14.94 17.36 25.30
N ARG A 256 15.88 16.65 24.68
CA ARG A 256 17.30 17.01 24.69
C ARG A 256 17.58 18.16 23.72
N SER A 257 18.74 18.81 23.84
CA SER A 257 19.22 19.77 22.83
C SER A 257 20.30 19.14 21.97
N ILE A 258 20.20 19.32 20.64
CA ILE A 258 21.20 18.86 19.68
C ILE A 258 21.94 20.08 19.13
N SER A 259 23.24 20.18 19.39
CA SER A 259 24.04 21.32 18.89
C SER A 259 24.41 21.21 17.41
N LYS A 260 24.54 20.00 16.86
CA LYS A 260 25.00 19.76 15.49
C LYS A 260 24.14 18.68 14.80
N PRO A 261 22.93 19.04 14.33
CA PRO A 261 21.97 18.11 13.71
C PRO A 261 22.60 17.19 12.67
N TYR A 262 23.31 17.80 11.71
CA TYR A 262 23.93 17.09 10.60
C TYR A 262 24.93 16.01 11.04
N LYS A 263 25.70 16.27 12.11
CA LYS A 263 26.66 15.28 12.63
C LYS A 263 25.95 14.08 13.25
N VAL A 264 24.87 14.34 13.99
CA VAL A 264 24.08 13.28 14.62
C VAL A 264 23.37 12.45 13.55
N ALA A 265 22.73 13.11 12.56
CA ALA A 265 22.11 12.44 11.43
C ALA A 265 23.12 11.55 10.67
N ASN A 266 24.29 12.08 10.33
CA ASN A 266 25.32 11.30 9.64
C ASN A 266 25.81 10.09 10.42
N LEU A 267 25.97 10.21 11.75
CA LEU A 267 26.37 9.08 12.59
C LEU A 267 25.32 7.96 12.51
N PHE A 268 24.04 8.30 12.68
CA PHE A 268 22.95 7.36 12.58
C PHE A 268 22.88 6.71 11.18
N LEU A 269 22.97 7.51 10.13
CA LEU A 269 22.92 7.05 8.75
C LEU A 269 24.10 6.15 8.37
N HIS A 270 25.29 6.40 8.93
CA HIS A 270 26.45 5.53 8.73
C HIS A 270 26.25 4.16 9.38
N GLN A 271 25.73 4.13 10.61
CA GLN A 271 25.38 2.88 11.29
C GLN A 271 24.29 2.12 10.54
N PHE A 272 23.25 2.82 10.07
CA PHE A 272 22.19 2.26 9.23
C PHE A 272 22.72 1.58 7.96
N ARG A 273 23.65 2.23 7.24
CA ARG A 273 24.30 1.64 6.05
C ARG A 273 25.14 0.42 6.40
N THR A 274 25.88 0.48 7.50
CA THR A 274 26.69 -0.64 7.98
C THR A 274 25.82 -1.84 8.34
N LEU A 275 24.66 -1.60 8.95
CA LEU A 275 23.68 -2.60 9.28
C LEU A 275 23.12 -3.31 8.04
N ALA A 276 22.71 -2.54 7.03
CA ALA A 276 22.22 -3.10 5.77
C ALA A 276 23.26 -4.01 5.10
N HIS A 277 24.53 -3.57 5.08
CA HIS A 277 25.64 -4.35 4.56
C HIS A 277 25.93 -5.61 5.39
N LYS A 278 25.92 -5.52 6.73
CA LYS A 278 26.21 -6.63 7.66
C LYS A 278 25.31 -7.84 7.43
N TYR A 279 24.02 -7.61 7.17
CA TYR A 279 23.03 -8.68 6.97
C TYR A 279 22.75 -8.99 5.50
N SER A 280 23.42 -8.31 4.55
CA SER A 280 23.15 -8.41 3.12
C SER A 280 21.67 -8.17 2.77
N VAL A 281 21.05 -7.18 3.43
CA VAL A 281 19.64 -6.82 3.24
C VAL A 281 19.55 -5.55 2.39
N SER A 282 18.63 -5.56 1.43
CA SER A 282 18.31 -4.39 0.61
C SER A 282 17.70 -3.26 1.46
N TYR A 283 17.90 -2.02 1.02
CA TYR A 283 17.41 -0.86 1.76
C TYR A 283 15.87 -0.85 1.88
N ASP A 284 15.13 -1.37 0.91
CA ASP A 284 13.67 -1.34 0.89
C ASP A 284 13.05 -1.95 2.17
N ALA A 285 13.58 -3.09 2.63
CA ALA A 285 13.07 -3.81 3.79
C ALA A 285 13.31 -3.07 5.12
N LEU A 286 14.39 -2.28 5.20
CA LEU A 286 14.80 -1.52 6.39
C LEU A 286 14.25 -0.10 6.39
N ASN A 287 14.20 0.55 5.23
CA ASN A 287 13.73 1.92 5.05
C ASN A 287 12.28 2.05 5.54
N ARG A 288 11.40 1.14 5.10
CA ARG A 288 10.01 1.11 5.53
C ARG A 288 9.89 0.95 7.05
N HIS A 289 10.70 0.08 7.66
CA HIS A 289 10.67 -0.13 9.10
C HIS A 289 11.12 1.12 9.87
N LEU A 290 12.23 1.74 9.47
CA LEU A 290 12.77 2.95 10.08
C LEU A 290 11.80 4.15 9.97
N LEU A 291 11.23 4.39 8.79
CA LEU A 291 10.22 5.46 8.63
C LEU A 291 9.00 5.21 9.55
N GLY A 292 8.61 3.94 9.73
CA GLY A 292 7.54 3.58 10.66
C GLY A 292 7.90 3.80 12.14
N LEU A 293 9.16 3.60 12.53
CA LEU A 293 9.68 3.96 13.85
C LEU A 293 9.64 5.47 14.08
N ILE A 294 10.04 6.26 13.08
CA ILE A 294 10.02 7.74 13.16
C ILE A 294 8.59 8.28 13.26
N VAL A 295 7.65 7.75 12.48
CA VAL A 295 6.22 8.11 12.61
C VAL A 295 5.71 7.83 14.02
N ARG A 296 6.07 6.68 14.61
CA ARG A 296 5.70 6.33 15.98
C ARG A 296 6.31 7.29 17.01
N LEU A 297 7.57 7.67 16.85
CA LEU A 297 8.24 8.65 17.71
C LEU A 297 7.53 10.02 17.65
N LEU A 298 7.29 10.55 16.45
CA LEU A 298 6.64 11.85 16.29
C LEU A 298 5.20 11.84 16.81
N LYS A 299 4.42 10.80 16.50
CA LYS A 299 3.02 10.70 16.94
C LYS A 299 2.92 10.42 18.44
N GLY A 300 3.57 9.36 18.91
CA GLY A 300 3.43 8.85 20.27
C GLY A 300 4.13 9.71 21.30
N THR A 301 5.24 10.35 20.92
CA THR A 301 6.03 11.12 21.88
C THR A 301 5.97 12.62 21.66
N PHE A 302 6.21 13.10 20.43
CA PHE A 302 6.24 14.55 20.21
C PHE A 302 4.85 15.16 20.36
N ILE A 303 3.85 14.64 19.63
CA ILE A 303 2.50 15.19 19.69
C ILE A 303 1.88 15.02 21.08
N SER A 304 2.11 13.90 21.78
CA SER A 304 1.61 13.71 23.16
C SER A 304 2.17 14.77 24.11
N LYS A 305 3.50 14.98 24.10
CA LYS A 305 4.15 15.93 25.00
C LYS A 305 3.77 17.38 24.73
N ILE A 306 3.54 17.75 23.47
CA ILE A 306 3.04 19.08 23.11
C ILE A 306 1.63 19.30 23.65
N LYS A 307 0.76 18.29 23.60
CA LYS A 307 -0.57 18.36 24.22
C LYS A 307 -0.50 18.50 25.74
N GLU A 308 0.48 17.86 26.37
CA GLU A 308 0.80 18.02 27.79
C GLU A 308 1.42 19.39 28.14
N GLY A 309 1.67 20.26 27.14
CA GLY A 309 2.20 21.61 27.33
C GLY A 309 3.74 21.70 27.32
N THR A 310 4.43 20.63 26.93
CA THR A 310 5.89 20.64 26.75
C THR A 310 6.25 21.28 25.41
N PHE A 311 7.08 22.33 25.43
CA PHE A 311 7.53 23.00 24.21
C PHE A 311 8.99 22.68 23.89
N PHE A 312 9.32 22.72 22.59
CA PHE A 312 10.70 22.61 22.12
C PHE A 312 11.44 23.92 22.35
N SER A 313 12.63 23.85 22.93
CA SER A 313 13.53 25.00 23.00
C SER A 313 14.26 25.26 21.67
N ASP A 314 14.31 24.27 20.77
CA ASP A 314 15.13 24.27 19.55
C ASP A 314 14.56 23.29 18.50
N THR A 315 14.69 23.63 17.21
CA THR A 315 14.26 22.85 16.03
C THR A 315 15.22 21.72 15.67
N ASN A 316 16.46 21.75 16.19
CA ASN A 316 17.55 20.87 15.80
C ASN A 316 17.25 19.35 15.88
N ILE A 317 16.42 18.90 16.83
CA ILE A 317 15.96 17.51 16.87
C ILE A 317 15.12 17.19 15.64
N LEU A 318 14.15 18.05 15.32
CA LEU A 318 13.26 17.86 14.19
C LEU A 318 14.03 17.89 12.86
N LEU A 319 15.00 18.80 12.73
CA LEU A 319 15.90 18.86 11.57
C LEU A 319 16.69 17.55 11.41
N THR A 320 17.20 16.98 12.50
CA THR A 320 17.91 15.68 12.49
C THR A 320 16.99 14.54 12.05
N ILE A 321 15.76 14.51 12.56
CA ILE A 321 14.75 13.50 12.18
C ILE A 321 14.39 13.62 10.70
N LEU A 322 14.20 14.84 10.20
CA LEU A 322 13.92 15.10 8.78
C LEU A 322 15.09 14.67 7.89
N ASP A 323 16.34 14.96 8.28
CA ASP A 323 17.55 14.50 7.57
C ASP A 323 17.57 12.98 7.42
N ILE A 324 17.36 12.26 8.52
CA ILE A 324 17.33 10.79 8.53
C ILE A 324 16.20 10.28 7.65
N SER A 325 15.00 10.85 7.81
CA SER A 325 13.79 10.42 7.10
C SER A 325 13.93 10.56 5.59
N PHE A 326 14.28 11.76 5.12
CA PHE A 326 14.40 12.04 3.68
C PHE A 326 15.58 11.31 3.04
N TYR A 327 16.70 11.15 3.75
CA TYR A 327 17.80 10.33 3.24
C TYR A 327 17.36 8.90 3.00
N VAL A 328 16.76 8.26 4.01
CA VAL A 328 16.32 6.86 3.94
C VAL A 328 15.25 6.70 2.86
N TYR A 329 14.32 7.63 2.73
CA TYR A 329 13.34 7.62 1.64
C TYR A 329 14.00 7.75 0.26
N SER A 330 15.01 8.63 0.11
CA SER A 330 15.69 8.82 -1.17
C SER A 330 16.47 7.59 -1.65
N LEU A 331 16.81 6.66 -0.75
CA LEU A 331 17.46 5.38 -1.12
C LEU A 331 16.50 4.40 -1.77
N ASP A 332 15.21 4.43 -1.40
CA ASP A 332 14.15 3.60 -1.98
C ASP A 332 12.82 4.37 -1.99
N MET A 333 12.58 5.10 -3.09
CA MET A 333 11.35 5.84 -3.30
C MET A 333 10.27 4.91 -3.84
N CYS A 334 9.51 4.30 -2.93
CA CYS A 334 8.33 3.49 -3.24
C CYS A 334 7.05 4.08 -2.63
N ALA A 335 5.89 3.70 -3.16
CA ALA A 335 4.59 4.24 -2.77
C ALA A 335 4.33 4.14 -1.25
N THR A 336 4.67 3.01 -0.63
CA THR A 336 4.49 2.81 0.82
C THR A 336 5.39 3.71 1.65
N ALA A 337 6.63 3.96 1.22
CA ALA A 337 7.53 4.89 1.87
C ALA A 337 7.07 6.35 1.69
N SER A 338 6.51 6.70 0.52
CA SER A 338 5.99 8.05 0.26
C SER A 338 4.84 8.43 1.23
N PHE A 339 3.95 7.49 1.58
CA PHE A 339 2.92 7.75 2.60
C PHE A 339 3.52 8.05 3.98
N LYS A 340 4.57 7.32 4.37
CA LYS A 340 5.26 7.55 5.65
C LYS A 340 5.97 8.90 5.66
N ILE A 341 6.60 9.31 4.56
CA ILE A 341 7.18 10.65 4.43
C ILE A 341 6.10 11.73 4.51
N CYS A 342 4.97 11.57 3.82
CA CYS A 342 3.86 12.51 3.93
C CYS A 342 3.36 12.63 5.38
N ARG A 343 3.30 11.50 6.11
CA ARG A 343 2.97 11.51 7.54
C ARG A 343 4.03 12.20 8.39
N ILE A 344 5.31 11.95 8.14
CA ILE A 344 6.41 12.61 8.86
C ILE A 344 6.35 14.12 8.63
N ILE A 345 6.14 14.59 7.40
CA ILE A 345 5.94 16.02 7.09
C ILE A 345 4.77 16.58 7.89
N GLN A 346 3.61 15.90 7.83
CA GLN A 346 2.41 16.33 8.55
C GLN A 346 2.62 16.40 10.08
N LEU A 347 3.21 15.37 10.67
CA LEU A 347 3.48 15.32 12.10
C LEU A 347 4.52 16.38 12.48
N SER A 348 5.57 16.56 11.67
CA SER A 348 6.57 17.62 11.88
C SER A 348 5.91 18.99 11.93
N ILE A 349 4.99 19.28 11.00
CA ILE A 349 4.24 20.54 10.99
C ILE A 349 3.33 20.65 12.23
N GLY A 350 2.65 19.56 12.60
CA GLY A 350 1.85 19.49 13.83
C GLY A 350 2.68 19.73 15.11
N THR A 351 3.96 19.36 15.11
CA THR A 351 4.84 19.62 16.26
C THR A 351 5.24 21.08 16.40
N MET A 352 5.02 21.91 15.37
CA MET A 352 5.36 23.33 15.41
C MET A 352 4.32 24.22 16.10
N ILE A 353 3.22 23.63 16.59
CA ILE A 353 2.20 24.37 17.35
C ILE A 353 2.86 24.95 18.61
N GLY A 354 2.79 26.28 18.78
CA GLY A 354 3.44 27.00 19.88
C GLY A 354 4.89 27.44 19.64
N MET A 355 5.53 27.02 18.54
CA MET A 355 6.87 27.51 18.17
C MET A 355 6.86 28.97 17.70
N SER A 356 8.01 29.64 17.81
CA SER A 356 8.23 30.97 17.23
C SER A 356 8.14 30.94 15.70
N ARG A 357 7.90 32.10 15.09
CA ARG A 357 7.79 32.21 13.62
C ARG A 357 9.09 31.78 12.91
N ASP A 358 10.24 32.14 13.47
CA ASP A 358 11.54 31.83 12.86
C ASP A 358 11.82 30.32 12.86
N MET A 359 11.48 29.64 13.97
CA MET A 359 11.60 28.19 14.08
C MET A 359 10.70 27.46 13.08
N LYS A 360 9.45 27.94 12.91
CA LYS A 360 8.53 27.40 11.91
C LYS A 360 9.11 27.49 10.50
N LEU A 361 9.58 28.68 10.13
CA LEU A 361 10.17 28.92 8.81
C LEU A 361 11.40 28.04 8.56
N GLU A 362 12.25 27.83 9.55
CA GLU A 362 13.43 26.97 9.43
C GLU A 362 13.06 25.52 9.09
N VAL A 363 12.06 24.97 9.77
CA VAL A 363 11.57 23.60 9.53
C VAL A 363 10.89 23.49 8.16
N GLU A 364 10.07 24.47 7.78
CA GLU A 364 9.44 24.52 6.45
C GLU A 364 10.48 24.62 5.33
N ASP A 365 11.52 25.44 5.49
CA ASP A 365 12.62 25.56 4.54
C ASP A 365 13.43 24.26 4.45
N LYS A 366 13.60 23.54 5.57
CA LYS A 366 14.20 22.21 5.57
C LYS A 366 13.36 21.23 4.76
N ILE A 367 12.05 21.14 5.02
CA ILE A 367 11.14 20.25 4.29
C ILE A 367 11.17 20.56 2.79
N ASN A 368 11.07 21.83 2.41
CA ASN A 368 11.09 22.24 1.00
C ASN A 368 12.41 21.85 0.29
N ARG A 369 13.56 22.02 0.95
CA ARG A 369 14.86 21.62 0.39
C ARG A 369 14.95 20.12 0.17
N GLU A 370 14.53 19.32 1.15
CA GLU A 370 14.61 17.86 1.02
C GLU A 370 13.58 17.30 0.02
N VAL A 371 12.38 17.89 -0.06
CA VAL A 371 11.39 17.56 -1.09
C VAL A 371 11.92 17.88 -2.49
N LYS A 372 12.52 19.06 -2.68
CA LYS A 372 13.17 19.42 -3.95
C LYS A 372 14.27 18.42 -4.31
N ARG A 373 15.11 18.03 -3.35
CA ARG A 373 16.14 17.02 -3.56
C ARG A 373 15.55 15.67 -3.99
N CYS A 374 14.44 15.23 -3.40
CA CYS A 374 13.75 14.02 -3.81
C CYS A 374 13.22 14.12 -5.25
N PHE A 375 12.66 15.28 -5.63
CA PHE A 375 12.21 15.54 -6.98
C PHE A 375 13.35 15.56 -8.01
N ASP A 376 14.50 16.12 -7.65
CA ASP A 376 15.70 16.10 -8.50
C ASP A 376 16.21 14.67 -8.70
N ILE A 377 16.35 13.89 -7.62
CA ILE A 377 16.73 12.46 -7.70
C ILE A 377 15.76 11.69 -8.60
N TYR A 378 14.47 11.93 -8.43
CA TYR A 378 13.42 11.31 -9.24
C TYR A 378 13.63 11.57 -10.74
N ARG A 379 13.83 12.84 -11.09
CA ARG A 379 14.06 13.27 -12.47
C ARG A 379 15.27 12.58 -13.09
N PHE A 380 16.37 12.44 -12.35
CA PHE A 380 17.59 11.79 -12.87
C PHE A 380 17.45 10.28 -13.09
N GLN A 381 16.46 9.62 -12.47
CA GLN A 381 16.22 8.19 -12.64
C GLN A 381 15.45 7.84 -13.95
N ASP A 382 15.07 8.83 -14.77
CA ASP A 382 14.46 8.72 -16.11
C ASP A 382 13.44 7.57 -16.28
N ARG A 383 12.47 7.48 -15.37
CA ARG A 383 11.36 6.52 -15.47
C ARG A 383 10.29 7.02 -16.45
N LYS A 384 10.63 7.09 -17.74
CA LYS A 384 9.67 7.48 -18.79
C LYS A 384 8.47 6.54 -18.81
N GLY A 385 7.27 7.10 -18.73
CA GLY A 385 6.01 6.34 -18.77
C GLY A 385 5.47 5.86 -17.42
N ASP A 386 6.22 6.02 -16.32
CA ASP A 386 5.69 5.72 -14.99
C ASP A 386 4.77 6.84 -14.48
N THR A 387 3.74 6.47 -13.71
CA THR A 387 2.83 7.42 -13.08
C THR A 387 3.50 8.25 -11.99
N ASN A 388 4.58 7.74 -11.40
CA ASN A 388 5.38 8.43 -10.39
C ASN A 388 4.55 8.76 -9.15
N ILE A 389 3.73 7.80 -8.68
CA ILE A 389 2.74 8.00 -7.60
C ILE A 389 3.39 8.57 -6.33
N GLU A 390 4.64 8.19 -6.06
CA GLU A 390 5.46 8.66 -4.96
C GLU A 390 5.65 10.18 -4.97
N VAL A 391 5.95 10.73 -6.15
CA VAL A 391 6.10 12.17 -6.38
C VAL A 391 4.75 12.86 -6.21
N LEU A 392 3.68 12.28 -6.78
CA LEU A 392 2.33 12.83 -6.69
C LEU A 392 1.85 12.90 -5.22
N ASN A 393 2.13 11.86 -4.43
CA ASN A 393 1.77 11.82 -3.01
C ASN A 393 2.45 12.96 -2.23
N ILE A 394 3.76 13.15 -2.42
CA ILE A 394 4.50 14.25 -1.77
C ILE A 394 3.99 15.60 -2.24
N LEU A 395 3.75 15.76 -3.55
CA LEU A 395 3.26 17.01 -4.13
C LEU A 395 1.87 17.40 -3.60
N ILE A 396 0.96 16.43 -3.46
CA ILE A 396 -0.35 16.66 -2.84
C ILE A 396 -0.15 17.06 -1.37
N ALA A 397 0.65 16.32 -0.61
CA ALA A 397 0.88 16.57 0.82
C ALA A 397 1.43 17.98 1.08
N ILE A 398 2.50 18.39 0.37
CA ILE A 398 3.05 19.73 0.53
C ILE A 398 2.06 20.82 0.12
N SER A 399 1.25 20.60 -0.93
CA SER A 399 0.24 21.57 -1.38
C SER A 399 -0.94 21.75 -0.41
N CYS A 400 -1.12 20.81 0.51
CA CYS A 400 -2.15 20.84 1.55
C CYS A 400 -1.61 21.37 2.88
N LEU A 401 -0.33 21.07 3.19
CA LEU A 401 0.24 21.28 4.52
C LEU A 401 1.09 22.53 4.63
N LEU A 402 1.66 23.01 3.53
CA LEU A 402 2.50 24.21 3.52
C LEU A 402 1.76 25.36 2.83
N ASP A 403 1.77 26.53 3.46
CA ASP A 403 1.18 27.75 2.90
C ASP A 403 2.02 28.34 1.75
N ARG A 404 3.27 27.88 1.60
CA ARG A 404 4.17 28.38 0.57
C ARG A 404 3.82 27.81 -0.80
N LYS A 405 3.69 28.71 -1.78
CA LYS A 405 3.42 28.35 -3.17
C LYS A 405 4.59 27.58 -3.78
N LEU A 406 4.25 26.56 -4.56
CA LEU A 406 5.22 25.81 -5.35
C LEU A 406 5.70 26.66 -6.51
N ASP A 407 7.00 26.61 -6.78
CA ASP A 407 7.58 27.30 -7.93
C ASP A 407 7.10 26.65 -9.24
N LEU A 408 6.75 27.49 -10.22
CA LEU A 408 6.42 27.08 -11.58
C LEU A 408 7.52 26.22 -12.19
N SER A 409 8.79 26.49 -11.86
CA SER A 409 9.93 25.71 -12.34
C SER A 409 9.85 24.24 -11.90
N ILE A 410 9.46 23.98 -10.64
CA ILE A 410 9.36 22.63 -10.09
C ILE A 410 8.26 21.84 -10.82
N ILE A 411 7.10 22.43 -11.05
CA ILE A 411 5.98 21.77 -11.75
C ILE A 411 6.37 21.48 -13.21
N LYS A 412 6.99 22.43 -13.91
CA LYS A 412 7.46 22.22 -15.28
C LYS A 412 8.51 21.12 -15.35
N ASP A 413 9.48 21.13 -14.44
CA ASP A 413 10.59 20.19 -14.44
C ASP A 413 10.13 18.77 -14.07
N LEU A 414 9.21 18.62 -13.11
CA LEU A 414 8.67 17.33 -12.67
C LEU A 414 7.87 16.60 -13.75
N PHE A 415 7.04 17.36 -14.48
CA PHE A 415 6.12 16.81 -15.47
C PHE A 415 6.59 17.03 -16.92
N GLY A 416 7.78 17.58 -17.13
CA GLY A 416 8.32 17.87 -18.46
C GLY A 416 7.52 18.91 -19.26
N LEU A 417 6.78 19.79 -18.59
CA LEU A 417 5.84 20.74 -19.20
C LEU A 417 6.54 21.98 -19.76
N TYR A 418 7.38 21.78 -20.76
CA TYR A 418 8.04 22.86 -21.48
C TYR A 418 7.16 23.29 -22.65
N VAL A 419 6.30 24.29 -22.38
CA VAL A 419 5.30 24.80 -23.33
C VAL A 419 5.90 25.24 -24.67
N ASP A 420 7.19 25.55 -24.71
CA ASP A 420 7.86 26.11 -25.88
C ASP A 420 8.62 25.06 -26.72
N LYS A 421 8.56 23.76 -26.37
CA LYS A 421 9.37 22.71 -27.03
C LYS A 421 8.60 21.56 -27.71
N SER A 422 7.41 21.17 -27.26
CA SER A 422 6.53 20.22 -27.98
C SER A 422 5.17 20.03 -27.28
N PRO A 423 4.02 20.06 -27.99
CA PRO A 423 2.72 19.66 -27.45
C PRO A 423 2.67 18.20 -26.94
N GLN A 424 3.64 17.38 -27.36
CA GLN A 424 3.70 15.95 -27.08
C GLN A 424 3.91 15.62 -25.59
N CYS A 425 4.49 16.54 -24.80
CA CYS A 425 4.66 16.34 -23.36
C CYS A 425 3.32 16.20 -22.61
N TYR A 426 2.24 16.83 -23.09
CA TYR A 426 0.92 16.70 -22.49
C TYR A 426 0.24 15.37 -22.86
N MET A 427 0.60 14.78 -24.02
CA MET A 427 0.05 13.49 -24.47
C MET A 427 0.50 12.33 -23.57
N GLU A 428 1.68 12.44 -22.96
CA GLU A 428 2.25 11.43 -22.08
C GLU A 428 1.67 11.45 -20.65
N LEU A 429 0.94 12.51 -20.28
CA LEU A 429 0.37 12.62 -18.93
C LEU A 429 -0.74 11.60 -18.71
N ASN A 430 -0.70 10.82 -17.64
CA ASN A 430 -1.84 9.97 -17.28
C ASN A 430 -2.87 10.70 -16.41
N TYR A 431 -4.02 10.06 -16.20
CA TYR A 431 -5.11 10.52 -15.31
C TYR A 431 -4.63 11.06 -13.96
N PHE A 432 -3.78 10.31 -13.23
CA PHE A 432 -3.35 10.71 -11.89
C PHE A 432 -2.49 11.98 -11.93
N GLN A 433 -1.63 12.10 -12.94
CA GLN A 433 -0.81 13.29 -13.15
C GLN A 433 -1.68 14.50 -13.50
N ILE A 434 -2.63 14.36 -14.43
CA ILE A 434 -3.57 15.43 -14.81
C ILE A 434 -4.35 15.94 -13.59
N CYS A 435 -4.98 15.05 -12.83
CA CYS A 435 -5.73 15.44 -11.64
C CYS A 435 -4.85 16.09 -10.58
N THR A 436 -3.64 15.56 -10.36
CA THR A 436 -2.70 16.13 -9.39
C THR A 436 -2.24 17.53 -9.81
N ILE A 437 -1.91 17.74 -11.09
CA ILE A 437 -1.51 19.06 -11.60
C ILE A 437 -2.65 20.05 -11.38
N LEU A 438 -3.87 19.73 -11.81
CA LEU A 438 -5.04 20.61 -11.62
C LEU A 438 -5.29 20.92 -10.14
N TYR A 439 -5.16 19.92 -9.25
CA TYR A 439 -5.30 20.08 -7.81
C TYR A 439 -4.26 21.02 -7.20
N VAL A 440 -3.03 20.99 -7.72
CA VAL A 440 -1.91 21.79 -7.21
C VAL A 440 -1.98 23.22 -7.74
N ILE A 441 -2.19 23.41 -9.05
CA ILE A 441 -2.16 24.74 -9.69
C ILE A 441 -3.43 25.56 -9.46
N LYS A 442 -4.59 24.90 -9.30
CA LYS A 442 -5.90 25.55 -9.14
C LYS A 442 -6.15 26.60 -10.24
N ASP A 443 -6.64 27.78 -9.86
CA ASP A 443 -6.86 28.94 -10.73
C ASP A 443 -5.78 30.02 -10.58
N GLU A 444 -4.56 29.63 -10.20
CA GLU A 444 -3.47 30.58 -10.06
C GLU A 444 -2.98 31.09 -11.42
N VAL A 445 -2.92 32.42 -11.57
CA VAL A 445 -2.58 33.12 -12.82
C VAL A 445 -1.25 32.65 -13.43
N VAL A 446 -0.25 32.36 -12.58
CA VAL A 446 1.08 31.92 -13.00
C VAL A 446 1.05 30.59 -13.79
N PHE A 447 0.00 29.78 -13.61
CA PHE A 447 -0.16 28.46 -14.22
C PHE A 447 -1.22 28.41 -15.33
N HIS A 448 -1.83 29.55 -15.72
CA HIS A 448 -2.92 29.59 -16.70
C HIS A 448 -2.56 28.89 -18.02
N LYS A 449 -1.36 29.16 -18.57
CA LYS A 449 -0.88 28.54 -19.82
C LYS A 449 -0.84 27.01 -19.72
N ILE A 450 -0.40 26.45 -18.58
CA ILE A 450 -0.36 24.99 -18.37
C ILE A 450 -1.77 24.42 -18.32
N LYS A 451 -2.68 25.09 -17.63
CA LYS A 451 -4.08 24.68 -17.50
C LYS A 451 -4.79 24.64 -18.86
N GLU A 452 -4.59 25.65 -19.71
CA GLU A 452 -5.16 25.71 -21.06
C GLU A 452 -4.68 24.55 -21.94
N GLU A 453 -3.39 24.21 -21.89
CA GLU A 453 -2.84 23.08 -22.63
C GLU A 453 -3.41 21.74 -22.15
N ILE A 454 -3.57 21.56 -20.83
CA ILE A 454 -4.23 20.37 -20.26
C ILE A 454 -5.67 20.27 -20.75
N ILE A 455 -6.44 21.36 -20.75
CA ILE A 455 -7.83 21.36 -21.26
C ILE A 455 -7.88 20.93 -22.73
N ARG A 456 -6.96 21.47 -23.55
CA ARG A 456 -6.88 21.12 -24.97
C ARG A 456 -6.56 19.63 -25.16
N GLU A 457 -5.59 19.11 -24.42
CA GLU A 457 -5.20 17.71 -24.50
C GLU A 457 -6.32 16.76 -24.05
N VAL A 458 -7.01 17.08 -22.94
CA VAL A 458 -8.13 16.25 -22.47
C VAL A 458 -9.27 16.22 -23.48
N LYS A 459 -9.63 17.36 -24.09
CA LYS A 459 -10.62 17.40 -25.18
C LYS A 459 -10.21 16.52 -26.35
N ARG A 460 -8.96 16.65 -26.80
CA ARG A 460 -8.39 15.83 -27.88
C ARG A 460 -8.51 14.32 -27.60
N ARG A 461 -8.19 13.87 -26.38
CA ARG A 461 -8.29 12.44 -26.01
C ARG A 461 -9.70 11.87 -26.17
N TYR A 462 -10.72 12.63 -25.77
CA TYR A 462 -12.11 12.18 -25.89
C TYR A 462 -12.65 12.28 -27.32
N GLU A 463 -12.14 13.21 -28.12
CA GLU A 463 -12.49 13.34 -29.54
C GLU A 463 -11.88 12.20 -30.38
N GLU A 464 -10.64 11.81 -30.11
CA GLU A 464 -9.93 10.78 -30.88
C GLU A 464 -10.23 9.34 -30.42
N THR A 465 -10.59 9.13 -29.16
CA THR A 465 -10.81 7.77 -28.62
C THR A 465 -12.24 7.31 -28.81
N HIS A 466 -12.43 6.31 -29.67
CA HIS A 466 -13.71 5.61 -29.79
C HIS A 466 -14.05 4.82 -28.51
N ASP A 467 -15.32 4.85 -28.10
CA ASP A 467 -15.79 4.20 -26.86
C ASP A 467 -14.91 4.51 -25.64
N SER A 468 -14.54 5.79 -25.45
CA SER A 468 -13.61 6.25 -24.41
C SER A 468 -13.89 5.69 -23.01
N LEU A 469 -15.14 5.49 -22.63
CA LEU A 469 -15.52 4.93 -21.32
C LEU A 469 -15.20 3.43 -21.13
N LYS A 470 -14.73 2.71 -22.16
CA LYS A 470 -14.18 1.35 -22.02
C LYS A 470 -12.77 1.35 -21.43
N SER A 471 -12.04 2.46 -21.55
CA SER A 471 -10.76 2.64 -20.88
C SER A 471 -11.00 3.07 -19.43
N ALA A 472 -10.42 2.34 -18.48
CA ALA A 472 -10.53 2.69 -17.06
C ALA A 472 -10.01 4.10 -16.78
N GLU A 473 -8.89 4.48 -17.42
CA GLU A 473 -8.27 5.78 -17.25
C GLU A 473 -9.17 6.92 -17.73
N LEU A 474 -9.73 6.80 -18.94
CA LEU A 474 -10.63 7.81 -19.49
C LEU A 474 -11.99 7.82 -18.79
N ALA A 475 -12.46 6.67 -18.28
CA ALA A 475 -13.66 6.63 -17.47
C ALA A 475 -13.46 7.39 -16.15
N MET A 476 -12.35 7.16 -15.45
CA MET A 476 -12.01 7.88 -14.22
C MET A 476 -11.84 9.38 -14.49
N LEU A 477 -11.07 9.74 -15.51
CA LEU A 477 -10.88 11.12 -15.92
C LEU A 477 -12.21 11.80 -16.25
N TYR A 478 -13.15 11.10 -16.90
CA TYR A 478 -14.44 11.67 -17.29
C TYR A 478 -15.24 12.11 -16.07
N PHE A 479 -15.35 11.23 -15.09
CA PHE A 479 -16.10 11.52 -13.87
C PHE A 479 -15.43 12.61 -13.03
N ASP A 480 -14.12 12.52 -12.82
CA ASP A 480 -13.41 13.49 -12.00
C ASP A 480 -13.21 14.86 -12.68
N TRP A 481 -13.17 14.91 -14.02
CA TRP A 481 -13.17 16.14 -14.81
C TRP A 481 -14.47 16.93 -14.62
N ILE A 482 -15.62 16.25 -14.68
CA ILE A 482 -16.95 16.86 -14.60
C ILE A 482 -17.21 17.48 -13.22
N VAL A 483 -16.65 16.89 -12.16
CA VAL A 483 -16.79 17.39 -10.79
C VAL A 483 -15.61 18.27 -10.35
N CYS A 484 -14.61 18.49 -11.22
CA CYS A 484 -13.44 19.28 -10.89
C CYS A 484 -13.83 20.77 -10.72
N PRO A 485 -13.58 21.38 -9.54
CA PRO A 485 -13.95 22.77 -9.29
C PRO A 485 -13.09 23.78 -10.06
N TYR A 486 -11.94 23.34 -10.57
CA TYR A 486 -11.00 24.18 -11.30
C TYR A 486 -11.25 24.18 -12.81
N ILE A 487 -12.27 23.49 -13.31
CA ILE A 487 -12.62 23.48 -14.74
C ILE A 487 -13.93 24.23 -14.93
N GLU A 488 -14.00 25.06 -15.98
CA GLU A 488 -15.22 25.78 -16.29
C GLU A 488 -16.33 24.82 -16.70
N LYS A 489 -17.56 25.12 -16.27
CA LYS A 489 -18.75 24.34 -16.65
C LYS A 489 -18.90 24.18 -18.16
N LYS A 490 -18.43 25.16 -18.94
CA LYS A 490 -18.44 25.08 -20.40
C LYS A 490 -17.63 23.87 -20.90
N ASP A 491 -16.38 23.75 -20.46
CA ASP A 491 -15.48 22.68 -20.86
C ASP A 491 -15.90 21.31 -20.33
N GLN A 492 -16.52 21.26 -19.14
CA GLN A 492 -17.09 20.03 -18.59
C GLN A 492 -18.23 19.50 -19.47
N LEU A 493 -19.12 20.38 -19.93
CA LEU A 493 -20.24 20.02 -20.80
C LEU A 493 -19.76 19.59 -22.20
N ASP A 494 -18.72 20.23 -22.75
CA ASP A 494 -18.15 19.86 -24.06
C ASP A 494 -17.72 18.37 -24.08
N ILE A 495 -17.09 17.90 -22.99
CA ILE A 495 -16.69 16.49 -22.85
C ILE A 495 -17.91 15.57 -22.76
N ILE A 496 -18.96 15.97 -22.04
CA ILE A 496 -20.20 15.17 -21.94
C ILE A 496 -20.85 15.01 -23.31
N GLU A 497 -20.95 16.09 -24.07
CA GLU A 497 -21.51 16.10 -25.43
C GLU A 497 -20.71 15.16 -26.35
N SER A 498 -19.38 15.24 -26.32
CA SER A 498 -18.48 14.40 -27.12
C SER A 498 -18.62 12.91 -26.78
N VAL A 499 -18.54 12.56 -25.49
CA VAL A 499 -18.55 11.16 -25.03
C VAL A 499 -19.92 10.50 -25.16
N ARG A 500 -21.00 11.23 -24.81
CA ARG A 500 -22.36 10.68 -24.81
C ARG A 500 -23.09 10.89 -26.13
N LYS A 501 -22.57 11.74 -27.02
CA LYS A 501 -23.19 12.11 -28.30
C LYS A 501 -24.61 12.66 -28.09
N VAL A 502 -24.74 13.60 -27.17
CA VAL A 502 -26.02 14.23 -26.78
C VAL A 502 -25.97 15.75 -26.98
N ASP A 503 -27.14 16.39 -27.05
CA ASP A 503 -27.25 17.84 -27.08
C ASP A 503 -26.90 18.51 -25.73
N ARG A 504 -26.68 19.83 -25.75
CA ARG A 504 -26.28 20.63 -24.59
C ARG A 504 -27.25 20.54 -23.41
N LYS A 505 -28.55 20.38 -23.70
CA LYS A 505 -29.58 20.31 -22.66
C LYS A 505 -29.45 19.00 -21.90
N LYS A 506 -29.40 17.87 -22.61
CA LYS A 506 -29.16 16.54 -22.01
C LYS A 506 -27.79 16.45 -21.35
N ALA A 507 -26.76 17.07 -21.92
CA ALA A 507 -25.45 17.16 -21.27
C ALA A 507 -25.55 17.87 -19.90
N GLY A 508 -26.36 18.92 -19.80
CA GLY A 508 -26.64 19.62 -18.53
C GLY A 508 -27.38 18.74 -17.50
N GLU A 509 -28.32 17.90 -17.94
CA GLU A 509 -29.00 16.93 -17.08
C GLU A 509 -27.99 15.89 -16.54
N ILE A 510 -27.15 15.31 -17.40
CA ILE A 510 -26.10 14.36 -17.04
C ILE A 510 -25.08 15.00 -16.09
N TRP A 511 -24.65 16.22 -16.39
CA TRP A 511 -23.72 16.99 -15.54
C TRP A 511 -24.27 17.14 -14.12
N THR A 512 -25.58 17.42 -14.00
CA THR A 512 -26.25 17.60 -12.71
C THR A 512 -26.25 16.29 -11.91
N GLU A 513 -26.58 15.17 -12.55
CA GLU A 513 -26.54 13.85 -11.91
C GLU A 513 -25.13 13.46 -11.43
N ILE A 514 -24.12 13.67 -12.27
CA ILE A 514 -22.72 13.32 -11.95
C ILE A 514 -22.20 14.18 -10.78
N ASN A 515 -22.55 15.47 -10.74
CA ASN A 515 -22.11 16.41 -9.71
C ASN A 515 -22.75 16.19 -8.33
N LYS A 516 -23.84 15.42 -8.20
CA LYS A 516 -24.45 15.12 -6.88
C LYS A 516 -23.48 14.46 -5.90
N SER A 517 -22.49 13.74 -6.41
CA SER A 517 -21.48 13.04 -5.60
C SER A 517 -20.42 13.97 -4.98
N ASN A 518 -20.27 15.21 -5.49
CA ASN A 518 -19.17 16.17 -5.23
C ASN A 518 -17.75 15.69 -5.60
N TYR A 519 -17.48 14.38 -5.58
CA TYR A 519 -16.25 13.76 -6.05
C TYR A 519 -16.50 12.30 -6.45
N TRP A 520 -15.65 11.76 -7.34
CA TRP A 520 -15.69 10.35 -7.72
C TRP A 520 -14.46 9.62 -7.22
N PHE A 521 -13.42 9.49 -8.05
CA PHE A 521 -12.20 8.76 -7.68
C PHE A 521 -11.15 9.71 -7.10
N PHE A 522 -11.19 11.00 -7.45
CA PHE A 522 -10.30 12.03 -6.95
C PHE A 522 -11.03 13.02 -6.05
N ASN A 523 -10.54 13.21 -4.82
CA ASN A 523 -11.13 14.18 -3.89
C ASN A 523 -10.51 15.57 -4.07
N TRP A 524 -11.27 16.49 -4.67
CA TRP A 524 -10.85 17.86 -4.92
C TRP A 524 -10.84 18.76 -3.68
N ASN A 525 -11.42 18.32 -2.56
CA ASN A 525 -11.51 19.15 -1.36
C ASN A 525 -10.19 19.16 -0.57
N LYS A 526 -9.54 20.33 -0.50
CA LYS A 526 -8.29 20.56 0.27
C LYS A 526 -8.48 20.66 1.78
N SER A 527 -9.69 20.98 2.25
CA SER A 527 -9.97 21.08 3.69
C SER A 527 -10.17 19.71 4.36
N VAL A 528 -10.16 18.63 3.59
CA VAL A 528 -10.28 17.29 4.15
C VAL A 528 -9.04 16.97 4.95
N ASN A 529 -9.27 16.42 6.14
CA ASN A 529 -8.19 16.08 7.06
C ASN A 529 -7.26 15.02 6.43
N LEU A 530 -6.13 15.48 5.87
CA LEU A 530 -5.09 14.64 5.27
C LEU A 530 -4.59 13.58 6.25
N GLU A 531 -4.61 13.87 7.56
CA GLU A 531 -4.35 12.92 8.63
C GLU A 531 -5.17 11.65 8.48
N ARG A 532 -6.47 11.79 8.25
CA ARG A 532 -7.40 10.67 8.22
C ARG A 532 -7.08 9.74 7.05
N TYR A 533 -6.71 10.31 5.91
CA TYR A 533 -6.33 9.53 4.73
C TYR A 533 -4.98 8.86 4.89
N LEU A 534 -3.96 9.58 5.36
CA LEU A 534 -2.63 9.03 5.60
C LEU A 534 -2.68 7.92 6.65
N THR A 535 -3.39 8.15 7.76
CA THR A 535 -3.62 7.14 8.81
C THR A 535 -4.35 5.91 8.25
N LYS A 536 -5.38 6.10 7.41
CA LYS A 536 -6.07 4.97 6.74
C LYS A 536 -5.14 4.19 5.80
N LYS A 537 -4.20 4.86 5.15
CA LYS A 537 -3.22 4.24 4.23
C LYS A 537 -2.10 3.52 5.00
N GLU A 538 -1.72 3.98 6.19
CA GLU A 538 -0.77 3.27 7.07
C GLU A 538 -1.32 1.91 7.51
N TYR A 539 -2.63 1.82 7.77
CA TYR A 539 -3.29 0.54 8.09
C TYR A 539 -3.59 -0.33 6.86
N ARG A 540 -3.27 0.15 5.66
CA ARG A 540 -3.32 -0.61 4.40
C ARG A 540 -1.92 -0.73 3.84
N PRO A 541 -1.06 -1.62 4.37
CA PRO A 541 0.12 -2.01 3.61
C PRO A 541 -0.37 -2.54 2.26
N ALA A 542 0.01 -1.85 1.19
CA ALA A 542 0.08 -2.48 -0.10
C ALA A 542 1.00 -3.68 0.08
N TYR A 543 0.60 -4.83 -0.49
CA TYR A 543 1.35 -6.08 -0.55
C TYR A 543 2.86 -5.85 -0.33
N GLU A 544 3.38 -6.29 0.82
CA GLU A 544 4.83 -6.53 0.97
C GLU A 544 5.16 -7.87 0.32
#